data_AF-A0A2R7RCB2-F1
#
_entry.id   AF-A0A2R7RCB2-F1
#
_cell.length_a   1.000
_cell.length_b   1.000
_cell.length_c   1.000
_cell.angle_alpha   90.00
_cell.angle_beta   90.00
_cell.angle_gamma   90.00
#
_symmetry.space_group_name_H-M   'P 1'
#
loop_
_entity.id
_entity.type
_entity.pdbx_description
1 polymer ?
#
loop_
_entity_poly.entity_id
_entity_poly.type
_entity_poly.pdbx_seq_one_letter_code
_entity_poly.pdbx_strand_id
1 'polypeptide(L)'
;MSFLMGIIVVVAILFFVFEMLRRQKLREKYAVLWIIIGLGTLFLAAFPGLLELASTLLGIQVPANLLFIMTLVLLVGVCLHLSQEQSQAEDEVRILAEEVAILRAEMADVRVQLDAAIAAAGGKGPTTP
;
A
#
# COMPACT_ATOMS: atom_id res chain seq x y z
N MET A 1 -23.23 1.28 -32.53
CA MET A 1 -23.32 1.99 -31.23
C MET A 1 -22.55 1.25 -30.12
N SER A 2 -22.71 -0.06 -29.98
CA SER A 2 -22.10 -0.86 -28.89
C SER A 2 -20.56 -0.92 -28.90
N PHE A 3 -19.92 -0.91 -30.08
CA PHE A 3 -18.46 -0.93 -30.20
C PHE A 3 -17.77 0.33 -29.64
N LEU A 4 -18.41 1.49 -29.79
CA LEU A 4 -17.88 2.79 -29.35
C LEU A 4 -17.88 2.90 -27.82
N MET A 5 -18.90 2.34 -27.17
CA MET A 5 -18.96 2.24 -25.71
C MET A 5 -17.86 1.33 -25.15
N GLY A 6 -17.59 0.20 -25.80
CA GLY A 6 -16.49 -0.69 -25.41
C GLY A 6 -15.13 0.01 -25.48
N ILE A 7 -14.88 0.76 -26.56
CA ILE A 7 -13.63 1.53 -26.74
C ILE A 7 -13.50 2.62 -25.67
N ILE A 8 -14.56 3.36 -25.37
CA ILE A 8 -14.55 4.41 -24.35
C ILE A 8 -14.22 3.85 -22.97
N VAL A 9 -14.82 2.71 -22.60
CA VAL A 9 -14.55 2.05 -21.32
C VAL A 9 -13.11 1.56 -21.25
N VAL A 10 -12.58 0.95 -22.30
CA VAL A 10 -11.18 0.48 -22.34
C VAL A 10 -10.20 1.65 -22.25
N VAL A 11 -10.46 2.75 -22.97
CA VAL A 11 -9.61 3.95 -22.93
C VAL A 11 -9.68 4.62 -21.56
N ALA A 12 -10.85 4.68 -20.92
CA ALA A 12 -11.01 5.23 -19.58
C ALA A 12 -10.27 4.39 -18.52
N ILE A 13 -10.31 3.05 -18.63
CA ILE A 13 -9.56 2.15 -17.75
C ILE A 13 -8.05 2.32 -17.97
N LEU A 14 -7.59 2.35 -19.23
CA LEU A 14 -6.18 2.57 -19.55
C LEU A 14 -5.68 3.92 -19.04
N PHE A 15 -6.49 4.97 -19.19
CA PHE A 15 -6.17 6.30 -18.67
C PHE A 15 -6.08 6.29 -17.14
N PHE A 16 -7.01 5.63 -16.45
CA PHE A 16 -7.01 5.52 -14.99
C PHE A 16 -5.80 4.74 -14.47
N VAL A 17 -5.46 3.61 -15.11
CA VAL A 17 -4.26 2.82 -14.81
C VAL A 17 -2.98 3.63 -15.06
N PHE A 18 -2.92 4.36 -16.18
CA PHE A 18 -1.78 5.20 -16.53
C PHE A 18 -1.61 6.37 -15.56
N GLU A 19 -2.71 6.97 -15.10
CA GLU A 19 -2.69 8.06 -14.12
C GLU A 19 -2.29 7.57 -12.72
N MET A 20 -2.69 6.36 -12.32
CA MET A 20 -2.15 5.71 -11.12
C MET A 20 -0.64 5.42 -11.24
N LEU A 21 -0.17 4.95 -12.41
CA LEU A 21 1.26 4.73 -12.67
C LEU A 21 2.07 6.04 -12.64
N ARG A 22 1.50 7.13 -13.14
CA ARG A 22 2.16 8.44 -13.22
C ARG A 22 2.21 9.17 -11.88
N ARG A 23 1.28 8.89 -10.95
CA ARG A 23 1.25 9.50 -9.61
C ARG A 23 2.24 8.87 -8.63
N GLN A 24 3.48 8.63 -9.07
CA GLN A 24 4.69 8.21 -8.32
C GLN A 24 4.68 8.58 -6.82
N LYS A 25 3.96 7.80 -5.98
CA LYS A 25 4.00 7.93 -4.52
C LYS A 25 4.00 6.59 -3.78
N LEU A 26 4.00 5.46 -4.48
CA LEU A 26 4.08 4.12 -3.87
C LEU A 26 5.18 3.31 -4.58
N ARG A 27 6.01 2.68 -3.75
CA ARG A 27 7.31 2.03 -4.02
C ARG A 27 7.32 1.25 -5.35
N GLU A 28 8.45 1.27 -6.07
CA GLU A 28 8.72 0.56 -7.35
C GLU A 28 8.07 -0.83 -7.53
N LYS A 29 7.87 -1.57 -6.44
CA LYS A 29 7.23 -2.90 -6.40
C LYS A 29 5.79 -2.94 -6.91
N TYR A 30 4.97 -1.90 -6.71
CA TYR A 30 3.55 -1.93 -7.10
C TYR A 30 3.33 -1.74 -8.60
N ALA A 31 4.19 -0.98 -9.25
CA ALA A 31 4.17 -0.81 -10.70
C ALA A 31 4.42 -2.15 -11.41
N VAL A 32 5.33 -2.98 -10.88
CA VAL A 32 5.62 -4.30 -11.44
C VAL A 32 4.41 -5.23 -11.34
N LEU A 33 3.71 -5.22 -10.21
CA LEU A 33 2.52 -6.06 -10.00
C LEU A 33 1.37 -5.65 -10.94
N TRP A 34 1.13 -4.34 -11.09
CA TRP A 34 0.17 -3.81 -12.06
C TRP A 34 0.55 -4.08 -13.52
N ILE A 35 1.84 -4.03 -13.87
CA ILE A 35 2.33 -4.42 -15.19
C ILE A 35 2.07 -5.90 -15.46
N ILE A 36 2.35 -6.80 -14.49
CA ILE A 36 2.08 -8.24 -14.63
C ILE A 36 0.58 -8.51 -14.82
N ILE A 37 -0.27 -7.85 -14.02
CA ILE A 37 -1.72 -7.95 -14.15
C ILE A 37 -2.19 -7.46 -15.52
N GLY A 38 -1.69 -6.30 -15.98
CA GLY A 38 -2.01 -5.75 -17.29
C GLY A 38 -1.55 -6.64 -18.43
N LEU A 39 -0.34 -7.20 -18.32
CA LEU A 39 0.22 -8.13 -19.31
C LEU A 39 -0.59 -9.43 -19.36
N GLY A 40 -0.92 -10.00 -18.20
CA GLY A 40 -1.73 -11.22 -18.10
C GLY A 40 -3.14 -11.01 -18.67
N THR A 41 -3.75 -9.86 -18.40
CA THR A 41 -5.05 -9.49 -18.96
C THR A 41 -4.98 -9.30 -20.48
N LEU A 42 -3.95 -8.61 -20.98
CA LEU A 42 -3.73 -8.42 -22.42
C LEU A 42 -3.49 -9.75 -23.13
N PHE A 43 -2.73 -10.65 -22.51
CA PHE A 43 -2.46 -11.99 -23.03
C PHE A 43 -3.73 -12.84 -23.06
N LEU A 44 -4.56 -12.79 -22.01
CA LEU A 44 -5.86 -13.48 -21.98
C LEU A 44 -6.83 -12.93 -23.04
N ALA A 45 -6.85 -11.61 -23.23
CA ALA A 45 -7.68 -10.96 -24.24
C ALA A 45 -7.22 -11.27 -25.67
N ALA A 46 -5.90 -11.43 -25.89
CA ALA A 46 -5.33 -11.77 -27.18
C ALA A 46 -5.59 -13.24 -27.59
N PHE A 47 -5.81 -14.14 -26.63
CA PHE A 47 -6.00 -15.57 -26.88
C PHE A 47 -7.30 -16.12 -26.25
N PRO A 48 -8.48 -15.79 -26.81
CA PRO A 48 -9.76 -16.35 -26.33
C PRO A 48 -9.83 -17.88 -26.44
N GLY A 49 -9.03 -18.51 -27.32
CA GLY A 49 -8.97 -19.96 -27.46
C GLY A 49 -8.39 -20.71 -26.25
N LEU A 50 -7.53 -20.07 -25.43
CA LEU A 50 -7.08 -20.67 -24.16
C LEU A 50 -8.24 -20.75 -23.15
N LEU A 51 -9.17 -19.80 -23.24
CA LEU A 51 -10.33 -19.71 -22.37
C LEU A 51 -11.34 -20.82 -22.69
N GLU A 52 -11.54 -21.12 -23.97
CA GLU A 52 -12.34 -22.27 -24.43
C GLU A 52 -11.70 -23.61 -24.07
N LEU A 53 -10.37 -23.74 -24.20
CA LEU A 53 -9.65 -24.95 -23.76
C LEU A 53 -9.74 -25.15 -22.24
N ALA A 54 -9.57 -24.09 -21.46
CA ALA A 54 -9.70 -24.13 -20.01
C ALA A 54 -11.16 -24.43 -19.59
N SER A 55 -12.15 -23.84 -20.26
CA SER A 55 -13.57 -24.09 -19.95
C SER A 55 -13.98 -25.53 -20.25
N THR A 56 -13.46 -26.11 -21.32
CA THR A 56 -13.69 -27.53 -21.66
C THR A 56 -12.97 -28.48 -20.69
N LEU A 57 -11.75 -28.15 -20.25
CA LEU A 57 -11.01 -28.93 -19.23
C LEU A 57 -11.65 -28.86 -17.83
N LEU A 58 -12.14 -27.68 -17.42
CA LEU A 58 -12.75 -27.45 -16.10
C LEU A 58 -14.24 -27.78 -16.06
N GLY A 59 -14.86 -28.14 -17.19
CA GLY A 59 -16.30 -28.42 -17.28
C GLY A 59 -17.20 -27.18 -17.14
N ILE A 60 -16.66 -25.99 -17.38
CA ILE A 60 -17.38 -24.72 -17.26
C ILE A 60 -18.03 -24.39 -18.60
N GLN A 61 -19.36 -24.34 -18.62
CA GLN A 61 -20.17 -24.21 -19.84
C GLN A 61 -20.02 -22.85 -20.54
N VAL A 62 -19.66 -21.80 -19.81
CA VAL A 62 -19.56 -20.43 -20.33
C VAL A 62 -18.15 -19.86 -20.05
N PRO A 63 -17.34 -19.59 -21.09
CA PRO A 63 -15.99 -19.03 -20.93
C PRO A 63 -15.94 -17.72 -20.12
N ALA A 64 -17.02 -16.93 -20.17
CA ALA A 64 -17.15 -15.70 -19.37
C ALA A 64 -17.11 -15.95 -17.85
N ASN A 65 -17.60 -17.09 -17.35
CA ASN A 65 -17.51 -17.41 -15.91
C ASN A 65 -16.06 -17.62 -15.46
N LEU A 66 -15.21 -18.15 -16.34
CA LEU A 66 -13.77 -18.31 -16.06
C LEU A 66 -13.10 -16.95 -15.91
N LEU A 67 -13.40 -15.99 -16.80
CA LEU A 67 -12.92 -14.61 -16.67
C LEU A 67 -13.41 -13.97 -15.39
N PHE A 68 -14.66 -14.23 -15.00
CA PHE A 68 -15.23 -13.70 -13.78
C PHE A 68 -14.49 -14.20 -12.54
N ILE A 69 -14.25 -15.52 -12.45
CA ILE A 69 -13.50 -16.13 -11.35
C ILE A 69 -12.05 -15.63 -11.34
N MET A 70 -11.38 -15.57 -12.50
CA MET A 70 -10.01 -15.06 -12.61
C MET A 70 -9.89 -13.61 -12.14
N THR A 71 -10.83 -12.76 -12.55
CA THR A 71 -10.86 -11.35 -12.15
C THR A 71 -11.17 -11.22 -10.66
N LEU A 72 -12.04 -12.08 -10.11
CA LEU A 72 -12.39 -12.08 -8.70
C LEU A 72 -11.22 -12.54 -7.82
N VAL A 73 -10.49 -13.58 -8.22
CA VAL A 73 -9.26 -14.03 -7.54
C VAL A 73 -8.19 -12.93 -7.60
N LEU A 74 -8.03 -12.31 -8.77
CA LEU A 74 -7.11 -11.19 -8.95
C LEU A 74 -7.48 -10.00 -8.05
N LEU A 75 -8.77 -9.66 -7.96
CA LEU A 75 -9.29 -8.62 -7.08
C LEU A 75 -9.01 -8.92 -5.62
N VAL A 76 -9.27 -10.16 -5.16
CA VAL A 76 -8.95 -10.58 -3.79
C VAL A 76 -7.45 -10.49 -3.53
N GLY A 77 -6.61 -10.89 -4.50
CA GLY A 77 -5.16 -10.76 -4.40
C GLY A 77 -4.72 -9.31 -4.25
N VAL A 78 -5.30 -8.39 -5.02
CA VAL A 78 -5.05 -6.95 -4.91
C VAL A 78 -5.49 -6.43 -3.53
N CYS A 79 -6.68 -6.81 -3.05
CA CYS A 79 -7.15 -6.42 -1.72
C CYS A 79 -6.24 -6.92 -0.58
N LEU A 80 -5.77 -8.17 -0.65
CA LEU A 80 -4.82 -8.72 0.32
C LEU A 80 -3.49 -7.97 0.28
N HIS A 81 -3.03 -7.62 -0.92
CA HIS A 81 -1.81 -6.84 -1.09
C HIS A 81 -1.93 -5.45 -0.45
N LEU A 82 -3.02 -4.73 -0.76
CA LEU A 82 -3.32 -3.43 -0.13
C LEU A 82 -3.42 -3.57 1.40
N SER A 83 -4.01 -4.66 1.90
CA SER A 83 -4.09 -4.93 3.34
C SER A 83 -2.71 -5.14 3.98
N GLN A 84 -1.77 -5.78 3.28
CA GLN A 84 -0.40 -5.96 3.78
C GLN A 84 0.35 -4.63 3.85
N GLU A 85 0.15 -3.74 2.86
CA GLU A 85 0.72 -2.40 2.89
C GLU A 85 0.18 -1.56 4.05
N GLN A 86 -1.13 -1.60 4.25
CA GLN A 86 -1.80 -0.89 5.33
C GLN A 86 -1.27 -1.35 6.68
N SER A 87 -1.07 -2.67 6.86
CA SER A 87 -0.52 -3.24 8.08
C SER A 87 0.92 -2.78 8.35
N GLN A 88 1.78 -2.73 7.33
CA GLN A 88 3.17 -2.28 7.51
C GLN A 88 3.26 -0.79 7.88
N ALA A 89 2.42 0.04 7.27
CA ALA A 89 2.37 1.46 7.59
C ALA A 89 1.90 1.71 9.03
N GLU A 90 0.95 0.91 9.52
CA GLU A 90 0.45 0.99 10.89
C GLU A 90 1.53 0.59 11.93
N ASP A 91 2.28 -0.47 11.64
CA ASP A 91 3.40 -0.91 12.49
C ASP A 91 4.52 0.15 12.59
N GLU A 92 4.86 0.80 11.47
CA GLU A 92 5.90 1.84 11.44
C GLU A 92 5.47 3.10 12.21
N VAL A 93 4.19 3.50 12.10
CA VAL A 93 3.63 4.59 12.91
C VAL A 93 3.66 4.24 14.40
N ARG A 94 3.35 2.99 14.76
CA ARG A 94 3.42 2.54 16.15
C ARG A 94 4.84 2.62 16.71
N ILE A 95 5.84 2.15 15.97
CA ILE A 95 7.24 2.22 16.39
C ILE A 95 7.68 3.67 16.57
N LEU A 96 7.36 4.56 15.62
CA LEU A 96 7.66 5.99 15.74
C LEU A 96 7.00 6.62 16.98
N ALA A 97 5.75 6.25 17.28
CA ALA A 97 5.06 6.75 18.46
C ALA A 97 5.76 6.29 19.76
N GLU A 98 6.21 5.03 19.81
CA GLU A 98 6.97 4.47 20.92
C GLU A 98 8.34 5.19 21.08
N GLU A 99 9.08 5.42 19.99
CA GLU A 99 10.34 6.16 20.02
C GLU A 99 10.15 7.60 20.50
N VAL A 100 9.10 8.30 20.03
CA VAL A 100 8.76 9.65 20.48
C VAL A 100 8.39 9.69 21.96
N ALA A 101 7.70 8.68 22.47
CA ALA A 101 7.35 8.59 23.88
C ALA A 101 8.60 8.42 24.77
N ILE A 102 9.54 7.57 24.37
CA ILE A 102 10.82 7.36 25.08
C ILE A 102 11.64 8.66 25.08
N LEU A 103 11.83 9.28 23.92
CA LEU A 103 12.56 10.55 23.78
C LEU A 103 11.97 11.66 24.68
N ARG A 104 10.65 11.75 24.77
CA ARG A 104 9.98 12.73 25.65
C ARG A 104 10.23 12.43 27.13
N ALA A 105 10.27 11.15 27.52
CA ALA A 105 10.56 10.75 28.88
C ALA A 105 12.00 11.09 29.28
N GLU A 106 12.98 10.80 28.42
CA GLU A 106 14.38 11.15 28.65
C GLU A 106 14.58 12.67 28.75
N MET A 107 13.96 13.45 27.87
CA MET A 107 14.00 14.91 27.94
C MET A 107 13.41 15.44 29.26
N ALA A 108 12.34 14.83 29.76
CA ALA A 108 11.75 15.21 31.05
C ALA A 108 12.73 14.93 32.20
N ASP A 109 13.40 13.79 32.21
CA ASP A 109 14.37 13.43 33.25
C ASP A 109 15.59 14.36 33.24
N VAL A 110 16.15 14.64 32.06
CA VAL A 110 17.25 15.62 31.90
C VAL A 110 16.86 16.99 32.44
N ARG A 111 15.61 17.42 32.21
CA ARG A 111 15.11 18.70 32.69
C ARG A 111 15.01 18.74 34.21
N VAL A 112 14.55 17.66 34.84
CA VAL A 112 14.52 17.51 36.31
C VAL A 112 15.94 17.54 36.88
N GLN A 113 16.90 16.84 36.28
CA GLN A 113 18.30 16.86 36.71
C GLN A 113 18.93 18.24 36.59
N LEU A 114 18.62 18.97 35.51
CA LEU A 114 19.06 20.34 35.30
C LEU A 114 18.50 21.28 36.39
N ASP A 115 17.20 21.19 36.68
CA ASP A 115 16.54 22.00 37.71
C ASP A 115 17.15 21.72 39.10
N ALA A 116 17.44 20.46 39.41
CA ALA A 116 18.11 20.06 40.64
C ALA A 116 19.56 20.59 40.73
N ALA A 117 20.31 20.54 39.62
CA ALA A 117 21.67 21.08 39.56
C ALA A 117 21.69 22.62 39.73
N ILE A 118 20.73 23.32 39.13
CA ILE A 118 20.56 24.78 39.30
C ILE A 118 20.21 25.10 40.75
N ALA A 119 19.30 24.35 41.38
CA ALA A 119 18.96 24.55 42.79
C ALA A 119 20.17 24.32 43.72
N ALA A 120 20.97 23.29 43.47
CA ALA A 120 22.19 23.02 44.22
C ALA A 120 23.27 24.12 44.04
N ALA A 121 23.36 24.70 42.85
CA ALA A 121 24.27 25.81 42.56
C ALA A 121 23.80 27.14 43.18
N GLY A 122 22.48 27.41 43.16
CA GLY A 122 21.88 28.62 43.73
C GLY A 122 21.85 28.66 45.26
N GLY A 123 21.90 27.50 45.93
CA GLY A 123 22.00 27.41 47.40
C GLY A 123 23.37 27.78 47.99
N LYS A 124 24.40 27.93 47.16
CA LYS A 124 25.75 28.37 47.56
C LYS A 124 25.91 29.89 47.46
N GLY A 125 25.00 30.66 48.06
CA GLY A 125 25.24 32.07 48.34
C GLY A 125 26.35 32.21 49.40
N PRO A 126 27.28 33.18 49.30
CA PRO A 126 28.36 33.33 50.25
C PRO A 126 27.80 33.59 51.64
N THR A 127 27.93 32.60 52.53
CA THR A 127 27.84 32.80 53.97
C THR A 127 29.05 33.63 54.39
N THR A 128 28.97 34.95 54.24
CA THR A 128 29.88 35.86 54.93
C THR A 128 29.29 36.20 56.29
N PRO A 129 30.02 35.91 57.40
CA PRO A 129 29.66 36.39 58.73
C PRO A 129 29.79 37.92 58.86
#